data_AF-A0A0D8JCP2-F1
#
_entry.id   AF-A0A0D8JCP2-F1
#
_cell.length_a   1.000
_cell.length_b   1.000
_cell.length_c   1.000
_cell.angle_alpha   90.00
_cell.angle_beta   90.00
_cell.angle_gamma   90.00
#
_symmetry.space_group_name_H-M   'P 1'
#
loop_
_entity.id
_entity.type
_entity.pdbx_description
1 polymer ?
#
loop_
_entity_poly.entity_id
_entity_poly.type
_entity_poly.pdbx_seq_one_letter_code
_entity_poly.pdbx_strand_id
1 'polypeptide(L)'
;MLVSNKISRTLEGPYRFIGFYFVFVAAISFYEQAWIIFSIHAVLGWFLLGSYSGVDIDTEKKLFRSFNMWFGLVKTGKWEPVGKYIGLTLVSMNKVYSLYSRSNRNITSGKKEFRVYFVNKKKRPSIAVKKCKTNEDAQRGMDELAIWLHLPVYSTKH
;
A
#
# COMPACT_ATOMS: atom_id res chain seq x y z
N MET A 1 -12.59 10.09 -14.90
CA MET A 1 -11.92 8.78 -15.00
C MET A 1 -11.57 8.31 -13.59
N LEU A 2 -11.87 7.05 -13.27
CA LEU A 2 -11.52 6.44 -11.99
C LEU A 2 -10.17 5.71 -12.11
N VAL A 3 -9.16 6.20 -11.40
CA VAL A 3 -7.82 5.62 -11.36
C VAL A 3 -7.62 4.96 -9.99
N SER A 4 -7.43 3.64 -9.98
CA SER A 4 -7.17 2.86 -8.75
C SER A 4 -5.70 2.50 -8.65
N ASN A 5 -4.99 3.11 -7.71
CA ASN A 5 -3.58 2.81 -7.44
C ASN A 5 -3.44 1.93 -6.20
N LYS A 6 -2.74 0.80 -6.33
CA LYS A 6 -2.38 -0.05 -5.19
C LYS A 6 -1.10 0.48 -4.53
N ILE A 7 -1.16 0.81 -3.24
CA ILE A 7 -0.05 1.45 -2.53
C ILE A 7 0.81 0.42 -1.81
N SER A 8 0.18 -0.37 -0.96
CA SER A 8 0.87 -1.36 -0.14
C SER A 8 -0.09 -2.48 0.21
N ARG A 9 0.44 -3.65 0.58
CA ARG A 9 -0.41 -4.61 1.28
C ARG A 9 -0.57 -4.14 2.73
N THR A 10 -1.71 -4.45 3.34
CA THR A 10 -1.99 -4.07 4.73
C THR A 10 -1.01 -4.76 5.67
N LEU A 11 -0.61 -6.00 5.33
CA LEU A 11 0.34 -6.81 6.06
C LEU A 11 1.50 -7.18 5.13
N GLU A 12 2.59 -6.41 5.19
CA GLU A 12 3.82 -6.67 4.44
C GLU A 12 4.91 -7.29 5.34
N GLY A 13 5.92 -7.89 4.72
CA GLY A 13 7.08 -8.42 5.43
C GLY A 13 6.82 -9.79 6.10
N PRO A 14 7.28 -10.01 7.35
CA PRO A 14 7.16 -11.29 8.05
C PRO A 14 5.74 -11.86 8.11
N TYR A 15 4.73 -11.00 8.21
CA TYR A 15 3.32 -11.40 8.24
C TYR A 15 2.85 -12.13 6.98
N ARG A 16 3.52 -11.91 5.83
CA ARG A 16 3.23 -12.64 4.60
C ARG A 16 3.63 -14.12 4.69
N PHE A 17 4.74 -14.41 5.38
CA PHE A 17 5.15 -15.80 5.62
C PHE A 17 4.12 -16.51 6.50
N ILE A 18 3.59 -15.83 7.52
CA ILE A 18 2.50 -16.34 8.35
C ILE A 18 1.26 -16.64 7.50
N GLY A 19 0.89 -15.73 6.58
CA GLY A 19 -0.22 -15.96 5.65
C GLY A 19 -0.04 -17.23 4.80
N PHE A 20 1.17 -17.48 4.27
CA PHE A 20 1.46 -18.70 3.53
C PHE A 20 1.43 -19.96 4.41
N TYR A 21 1.90 -19.85 5.66
CA TYR A 21 1.79 -20.95 6.63
C TYR A 21 0.34 -21.34 6.86
N PHE A 22 -0.57 -20.37 7.04
CA PHE A 22 -2.01 -20.66 7.19
C PHE A 22 -2.59 -21.36 5.96
N VAL A 23 -2.21 -20.94 4.74
CA VAL A 23 -2.64 -21.63 3.51
C VAL A 23 -2.10 -23.05 3.43
N PHE A 24 -0.85 -23.27 3.84
CA PHE A 24 -0.24 -24.60 3.84
C PHE A 24 -0.94 -25.55 4.82
N VAL A 25 -1.18 -25.10 6.06
CA VAL A 25 -1.94 -25.89 7.05
C VAL A 25 -3.37 -26.14 6.59
N ALA A 26 -4.01 -25.17 5.92
CA ALA A 26 -5.33 -25.38 5.32
C ALA A 26 -5.29 -26.49 4.26
N ALA A 27 -4.29 -26.51 3.37
CA ALA A 27 -4.16 -27.54 2.35
C ALA A 27 -4.02 -28.96 2.94
N ILE A 28 -3.20 -29.12 3.99
CA ILE A 28 -3.07 -30.41 4.70
C ILE A 28 -4.39 -30.77 5.39
N SER A 29 -5.01 -29.83 6.09
CA SER A 29 -6.28 -30.07 6.81
C SER A 29 -7.42 -30.47 5.86
N PHE A 30 -7.41 -29.96 4.63
CA PHE A 30 -8.35 -30.35 3.59
C PHE A 30 -8.13 -31.82 3.17
N TYR A 31 -6.88 -32.23 3.00
CA TYR A 31 -6.53 -33.62 2.66
C TYR A 31 -6.92 -34.61 3.76
N GLU A 32 -6.66 -34.26 5.02
CA GLU A 32 -7.01 -35.07 6.20
C GLU A 32 -8.50 -34.99 6.58
N GLN A 33 -9.33 -34.29 5.79
CA GLN A 33 -10.76 -34.08 6.05
C GLN A 33 -11.07 -33.42 7.42
N ALA A 34 -10.10 -32.69 7.98
CA ALA A 34 -10.27 -31.91 9.20
C ALA A 34 -10.97 -30.57 8.89
N TRP A 35 -12.26 -30.63 8.57
CA TRP A 35 -13.05 -29.51 8.05
C TRP A 35 -13.00 -28.25 8.93
N ILE A 36 -13.06 -28.40 10.26
CA ILE A 36 -13.03 -27.27 11.19
C ILE A 36 -11.69 -26.52 11.11
N ILE A 37 -10.58 -27.28 11.14
CA ILE A 37 -9.23 -26.72 11.09
C ILE A 37 -8.99 -26.07 9.73
N PHE A 38 -9.43 -26.74 8.66
CA PHE A 38 -9.39 -26.19 7.30
C PHE A 38 -10.11 -24.85 7.22
N SER A 39 -11.37 -24.75 7.67
CA SER A 39 -12.15 -23.52 7.56
C SER A 39 -11.49 -22.35 8.27
N ILE A 40 -10.99 -22.55 9.49
CA ILE A 40 -10.32 -21.49 10.26
C ILE A 40 -9.04 -21.02 9.54
N HIS A 41 -8.19 -21.95 9.11
CA HIS A 41 -6.92 -21.61 8.47
C HIS A 41 -7.11 -21.00 7.07
N ALA A 42 -8.11 -21.45 6.33
CA ALA A 42 -8.47 -20.91 5.02
C ALA A 42 -8.93 -19.44 5.14
N VAL A 43 -9.81 -19.13 6.10
CA VAL A 43 -10.30 -17.75 6.32
C VAL A 43 -9.15 -16.83 6.74
N LEU A 44 -8.29 -17.29 7.66
CA LEU A 44 -7.13 -16.50 8.11
C LEU A 44 -6.11 -16.29 6.99
N GLY A 45 -5.78 -17.35 6.23
CA GLY A 45 -4.88 -17.25 5.08
C GLY A 45 -5.41 -16.29 4.02
N TRP A 46 -6.71 -16.40 3.70
CA TRP A 46 -7.39 -15.48 2.79
C TRP A 46 -7.32 -14.03 3.27
N PHE A 47 -7.61 -13.78 4.54
CA PHE A 47 -7.53 -12.44 5.12
C PHE A 47 -6.13 -11.84 5.03
N LEU A 48 -5.11 -12.59 5.45
CA LEU A 48 -3.73 -12.12 5.52
C LEU A 48 -3.14 -11.85 4.13
N LEU A 49 -3.45 -12.70 3.14
CA LEU A 49 -2.90 -12.57 1.79
C LEU A 49 -3.73 -11.67 0.87
N GLY A 50 -5.05 -11.62 1.09
CA GLY A 50 -6.01 -10.88 0.28
C GLY A 50 -6.16 -9.41 0.67
N SER A 51 -5.78 -9.02 1.91
CA SER A 51 -5.96 -7.65 2.37
C SER A 51 -4.86 -6.70 1.87
N TYR A 52 -5.26 -5.59 1.26
CA TYR A 52 -4.33 -4.57 0.76
C TYR A 52 -4.90 -3.16 0.86
N SER A 53 -4.03 -2.15 0.85
CA SER A 53 -4.40 -0.74 0.81
C SER A 53 -4.10 -0.10 -0.54
N GLY A 54 -4.93 0.87 -0.89
CA GLY A 54 -4.86 1.58 -2.17
C GLY A 54 -5.47 2.96 -2.08
N VAL A 55 -5.36 3.71 -3.18
CA VAL A 55 -6.02 5.00 -3.36
C VAL A 55 -6.79 4.97 -4.67
N ASP A 56 -8.09 5.25 -4.60
CA ASP A 56 -8.92 5.53 -5.76
C ASP A 56 -8.95 7.05 -5.97
N ILE A 57 -8.79 7.49 -7.21
CA ILE A 57 -8.81 8.89 -7.61
C ILE A 57 -9.87 9.04 -8.69
N ASP A 58 -10.84 9.92 -8.46
CA ASP A 58 -11.81 10.34 -9.47
C ASP A 58 -11.36 11.67 -10.05
N THR A 59 -10.87 11.64 -11.30
CA THR A 59 -10.37 12.83 -11.99
C THR A 59 -11.48 13.79 -12.45
N GLU A 60 -12.71 13.31 -12.62
CA GLU A 60 -13.83 14.15 -13.06
C GLU A 60 -14.38 14.97 -11.89
N LYS A 61 -14.61 14.30 -10.77
CA LYS A 61 -15.17 14.94 -9.56
C LYS A 61 -14.10 15.54 -8.65
N LYS A 62 -12.82 15.36 -8.98
CA LYS A 62 -11.66 15.76 -8.15
C LYS A 62 -11.80 15.23 -6.72
N LEU A 63 -12.15 13.95 -6.61
CA LEU A 63 -12.28 13.24 -5.33
C LEU A 63 -11.16 12.21 -5.23
N PHE A 64 -10.70 11.97 -4.01
CA PHE A 64 -9.80 10.87 -3.72
C PHE A 64 -10.36 10.04 -2.56
N ARG A 65 -10.03 8.76 -2.52
CA ARG A 65 -10.37 7.86 -1.42
C ARG A 65 -9.19 6.96 -1.15
N SER A 66 -8.59 7.13 0.02
CA SER A 66 -7.73 6.09 0.60
C SER A 66 -8.61 4.93 1.05
N PHE A 67 -8.37 3.73 0.55
CA PHE A 67 -9.15 2.56 0.89
C PHE A 67 -8.28 1.42 1.41
N ASN A 68 -8.84 0.67 2.36
CA ASN A 68 -8.37 -0.65 2.74
C ASN A 68 -9.32 -1.68 2.14
N MET A 69 -8.79 -2.55 1.30
CA MET A 69 -9.47 -3.72 0.76
C MET A 69 -9.34 -4.86 1.76
N TRP A 70 -10.44 -5.22 2.40
CA TRP A 70 -10.52 -6.37 3.30
C TRP A 70 -10.90 -7.62 2.53
N PHE A 71 -10.20 -8.73 2.81
CA PHE A 71 -10.42 -10.02 2.15
C PHE A 71 -10.36 -9.96 0.61
N GLY A 72 -9.78 -8.91 0.02
CA GLY A 72 -9.81 -8.69 -1.43
C GLY A 72 -11.18 -8.30 -2.01
N LEU A 73 -12.25 -8.21 -1.20
CA LEU A 73 -13.62 -7.99 -1.66
C LEU A 73 -14.20 -6.64 -1.23
N VAL A 74 -14.01 -6.25 0.02
CA VAL A 74 -14.68 -5.06 0.59
C VAL A 74 -13.71 -3.90 0.69
N LYS A 75 -13.92 -2.87 -0.14
CA LYS A 75 -13.20 -1.58 -0.03
C LYS A 75 -13.83 -0.73 1.07
N THR A 76 -13.06 -0.41 2.09
CA THR A 76 -13.46 0.56 3.13
C THR A 76 -12.63 1.84 3.00
N GLY A 77 -13.29 2.98 2.87
CA GLY A 77 -12.63 4.27 2.73
C GLY A 77 -13.65 5.37 2.49
N LYS A 78 -13.32 6.60 2.88
CA LYS A 78 -14.18 7.77 2.67
C LYS A 78 -13.67 8.56 1.47
N TRP A 79 -14.60 9.01 0.62
CA TRP A 79 -14.29 9.97 -0.43
C TRP A 79 -14.10 11.35 0.19
N GLU A 80 -12.97 11.97 -0.14
CA GLU A 80 -12.61 13.31 0.29
C GLU A 80 -12.26 14.16 -0.94
N PRO A 81 -12.55 15.48 -0.91
CA PRO A 81 -12.20 16.37 -2.00
C PRO A 81 -10.69 16.60 -2.07
N VAL A 82 -10.13 16.57 -3.28
CA VAL A 82 -8.70 16.81 -3.54
C VAL A 82 -8.29 18.24 -3.12
N GLY A 83 -9.21 19.21 -3.17
CA GLY A 83 -8.97 20.60 -2.74
C GLY A 83 -8.65 20.79 -1.25
N LYS A 84 -8.71 19.73 -0.44
CA LYS A 84 -8.18 19.74 0.94
C LYS A 84 -6.64 19.85 0.96
N TYR A 85 -5.98 19.46 -0.14
CA TYR A 85 -4.53 19.48 -0.32
C TYR A 85 -4.08 20.64 -1.20
N ILE A 86 -2.86 21.10 -0.96
CA ILE A 86 -2.28 22.24 -1.70
C ILE A 86 -1.50 21.81 -2.94
N GLY A 87 -1.10 20.54 -3.04
CA GLY A 87 -0.30 20.06 -4.16
C GLY A 87 0.15 18.61 -4.02
N LEU A 88 1.08 18.23 -4.89
CA LEU A 88 1.71 16.91 -4.93
C LEU A 88 3.21 17.03 -4.63
N THR A 89 3.82 16.00 -4.07
CA THR A 89 5.26 15.94 -3.84
C THR A 89 5.80 14.54 -3.99
N LEU A 90 7.05 14.42 -4.43
CA LEU A 90 7.75 13.16 -4.57
C LEU A 90 8.64 12.93 -3.34
N VAL A 91 8.47 11.79 -2.68
CA VAL A 91 9.31 11.41 -1.54
C VAL A 91 9.99 10.08 -1.82
N SER A 92 11.32 10.06 -1.74
CA SER A 92 12.11 8.82 -1.76
C SER A 92 12.16 8.23 -0.35
N MET A 93 11.76 6.97 -0.20
CA MET A 93 11.81 6.25 1.07
C MET A 93 12.72 5.03 0.96
N ASN A 94 13.58 4.83 1.95
CA ASN A 94 14.33 3.60 2.10
C ASN A 94 13.59 2.69 3.07
N LYS A 95 12.99 1.62 2.56
CA LYS A 95 12.37 0.58 3.39
C LYS A 95 13.46 -0.39 3.83
N VAL A 96 13.76 -0.40 5.12
CA VAL A 96 14.80 -1.25 5.72
C VAL A 96 14.13 -2.31 6.60
N TYR A 97 14.49 -3.56 6.40
CA TYR A 97 14.12 -4.67 7.26
C TYR A 97 15.37 -5.18 7.97
N SER A 98 15.34 -5.20 9.31
CA SER A 98 16.42 -5.73 10.13
C SER A 98 15.92 -6.95 10.88
N LEU A 99 16.64 -8.06 10.76
CA LEU A 99 16.37 -9.31 11.46
C LEU A 99 17.48 -9.56 12.48
N TYR A 100 17.09 -9.70 13.74
CA TYR A 100 18.00 -9.99 14.84
C TYR A 100 17.91 -11.48 15.19
N SER A 101 19.05 -12.18 15.18
CA SER A 101 19.13 -13.57 15.59
C SER A 101 19.31 -13.69 17.11
N ARG A 102 19.01 -14.88 17.65
CA ARG A 102 19.32 -15.24 19.05
C ARG A 102 20.82 -15.26 19.36
N SER A 103 21.67 -15.39 18.34
CA SER A 103 23.13 -15.28 18.44
C SER A 103 23.65 -13.85 18.28
N ASN A 104 22.77 -12.85 18.36
CA ASN A 104 23.09 -11.43 18.22
C ASN A 104 23.61 -11.02 16.83
N ARG A 105 23.36 -11.82 15.79
CA ARG A 105 23.66 -11.48 14.39
C ARG A 105 22.51 -10.68 13.79
N ASN A 106 22.82 -9.56 13.16
CA ASN A 106 21.85 -8.73 12.44
C ASN A 106 22.00 -8.94 10.92
N ILE A 107 20.88 -9.16 10.24
CA ILE A 107 20.79 -9.13 8.78
C ILE A 107 19.86 -7.98 8.40
N THR A 108 20.41 -7.00 7.69
CA THR A 108 19.67 -5.83 7.22
C THR A 108 19.48 -5.90 5.70
N SER A 109 18.23 -5.76 5.24
CA SER A 109 17.90 -5.66 3.82
C SER A 109 17.19 -4.33 3.55
N GLY A 110 17.75 -3.53 2.66
CA GLY A 110 17.21 -2.22 2.26
C GLY A 110 16.65 -2.24 0.85
N LYS A 111 15.49 -1.62 0.65
CA LYS A 111 14.92 -1.34 -0.67
C LYS A 111 14.51 0.12 -0.77
N LYS A 112 15.04 0.82 -1.77
CA LYS A 112 14.61 2.18 -2.10
C LYS A 112 13.28 2.13 -2.87
N GLU A 113 12.32 2.93 -2.44
CA GLU A 113 11.00 3.07 -3.04
C GLU A 113 10.70 4.55 -3.23
N PHE A 114 10.01 4.92 -4.32
CA PHE A 114 9.58 6.28 -4.58
C PHE A 114 8.06 6.36 -4.45
N ARG A 115 7.57 7.37 -3.74
CA ARG A 115 6.13 7.53 -3.50
C ARG A 115 5.72 8.97 -3.74
N VAL A 116 4.63 9.13 -4.48
CA VAL A 116 3.99 10.43 -4.69
C VAL A 116 3.00 10.66 -3.55
N TYR A 117 3.05 11.84 -2.92
CA TYR A 117 2.21 12.23 -1.80
C TYR A 117 1.37 13.47 -2.11
N PHE A 118 0.16 13.52 -1.56
CA PHE A 118 -0.56 14.78 -1.40
C PHE A 118 0.06 15.62 -0.27
N VAL A 119 0.17 16.92 -0.51
CA VAL A 119 0.71 17.89 0.44
C VAL A 119 -0.43 18.59 1.16
N ASN A 120 -0.41 18.56 2.50
CA ASN A 120 -1.39 19.29 3.31
C ASN A 120 -1.08 20.80 3.33
N LYS A 121 -2.04 21.64 3.73
CA LYS A 121 -1.87 23.10 3.91
C LYS A 121 -0.66 23.49 4.77
N LYS A 122 -0.24 22.61 5.68
CA LYS A 122 1.00 22.75 6.48
C LYS A 122 2.30 22.42 5.70
N LYS A 123 2.24 22.27 4.38
CA LYS A 123 3.36 21.88 3.49
C LYS A 123 4.03 20.54 3.86
N ARG A 124 3.27 19.61 4.44
CA ARG A 124 3.76 18.27 4.83
C ARG A 124 3.11 17.17 3.96
N PRO A 125 3.86 16.11 3.60
CA PRO A 125 3.30 14.96 2.91
C PRO A 125 2.28 14.24 3.81
N SER A 126 1.08 13.99 3.30
CA SER A 126 -0.04 13.45 4.07
C SER A 126 -0.46 12.06 3.62
N ILE A 127 -0.82 11.90 2.34
CA ILE A 127 -1.38 10.63 1.82
C ILE A 127 -0.59 10.20 0.59
N ALA A 128 -0.15 8.93 0.57
CA ALA A 128 0.55 8.34 -0.55
C ALA A 128 -0.43 7.98 -1.68
N VAL A 129 -0.20 8.51 -2.88
CA VAL A 129 -1.10 8.44 -4.04
C VAL A 129 -0.67 7.37 -5.05
N LYS A 130 0.64 7.22 -5.24
CA LYS A 130 1.23 6.26 -6.17
C LYS A 130 2.58 5.78 -5.63
N LYS A 131 2.85 4.49 -5.79
CA LYS A 131 4.13 3.86 -5.45
C LYS A 131 4.84 3.45 -6.73
N CYS A 132 6.08 3.89 -6.89
CA CYS A 132 6.92 3.61 -8.05
C CYS A 132 8.25 2.99 -7.61
N LYS A 133 8.87 2.21 -8.51
CA LYS A 133 10.15 1.54 -8.26
C LYS A 133 11.34 2.42 -8.63
N THR A 134 11.21 3.17 -9.71
CA THR A 134 12.24 4.08 -10.25
C THR A 134 11.85 5.53 -9.98
N ASN A 135 12.83 6.42 -10.04
CA ASN A 135 12.58 7.85 -9.84
C ASN A 135 11.84 8.44 -11.04
N GLU A 136 12.23 8.03 -12.23
CA GLU A 136 11.72 8.48 -13.52
C GLU A 136 10.22 8.16 -13.66
N ASP A 137 9.82 6.94 -13.29
CA ASP A 137 8.39 6.54 -13.28
C ASP A 137 7.59 7.31 -12.23
N ALA A 138 8.23 7.68 -11.13
CA ALA A 138 7.59 8.43 -10.06
C ALA A 138 7.38 9.90 -10.45
N GLN A 139 8.36 10.51 -11.11
CA GLN A 139 8.28 11.86 -11.65
C GLN A 139 7.21 11.94 -12.74
N ARG A 140 7.26 11.06 -13.75
CA ARG A 140 6.23 10.98 -14.80
C ARG A 140 4.84 10.78 -14.21
N GLY A 141 4.69 9.86 -13.26
CA GLY A 141 3.42 9.60 -12.60
C GLY A 141 2.92 10.78 -11.76
N MET A 142 3.81 11.59 -11.19
CA MET A 142 3.45 12.81 -10.48
C MET A 142 2.99 13.90 -11.45
N ASP A 143 3.67 14.07 -12.58
CA ASP A 143 3.33 15.06 -13.60
C ASP A 143 1.97 14.75 -14.23
N GLU A 144 1.69 13.48 -14.54
CA GLU A 144 0.36 13.00 -14.98
C GLU A 144 -0.74 13.38 -13.97
N LEU A 145 -0.50 13.11 -12.68
CA LEU A 145 -1.46 13.41 -11.62
C LEU A 145 -1.63 14.92 -11.40
N ALA A 146 -0.56 15.71 -11.56
CA ALA A 146 -0.61 17.16 -11.44
C ALA A 146 -1.48 17.77 -12.54
N ILE A 147 -1.35 17.27 -13.78
CA ILE A 147 -2.19 17.67 -14.92
C ILE A 147 -3.65 17.30 -14.66
N TRP A 148 -3.93 16.05 -14.30
CA TRP A 148 -5.32 15.59 -14.09
C TRP A 148 -6.02 16.31 -12.94
N LEU A 149 -5.32 16.54 -11.83
CA LEU A 149 -5.90 17.12 -10.62
C LEU A 149 -5.80 18.64 -10.58
N HIS A 150 -5.08 19.26 -11.52
CA HIS A 150 -4.77 20.70 -11.54
C HIS A 150 -4.11 21.15 -10.23
N LEU A 151 -3.15 20.35 -9.75
CA LEU A 151 -2.44 20.61 -8.50
C LEU A 151 -0.98 20.97 -8.79
N PRO A 152 -0.40 21.96 -8.08
CA PRO A 152 1.00 22.29 -8.24
C PRO A 152 1.90 21.18 -7.67
N VAL A 153 3.08 21.04 -8.27
CA VAL A 153 4.13 20.14 -7.81
C VAL A 153 5.05 20.87 -6.84
N TYR A 154 5.26 20.30 -5.67
CA TYR A 154 6.21 20.76 -4.67
C TYR A 154 7.42 19.83 -4.66
N SER A 155 8.59 20.39 -4.91
CA SER A 155 9.85 19.71 -4.64
C SER A 155 10.18 19.84 -3.15
N THR A 156 10.29 18.71 -2.44
CA THR A 156 10.88 18.74 -1.10
C THR A 156 12.38 18.96 -1.27
N LYS A 157 12.92 20.08 -0.76
CA LYS A 157 14.37 20.22 -0.60
C LYS A 157 14.86 19.09 0.30
N HIS A 158 15.85 18.36 -0.20
CA HIS A 158 16.57 17.32 0.54
C HIS A 158 17.26 17.90 1.77
#